data_AF-A0A6G2DXT3-F1
#
_entry.id   AF-A0A6G2DXT3-F1
#
_cell.length_a   1.000
_cell.length_b   1.000
_cell.length_c   1.000
_cell.angle_alpha   90.00
_cell.angle_beta   90.00
_cell.angle_gamma   90.00
#
_symmetry.space_group_name_H-M   'P 1'
#
loop_
_entity.id
_entity.type
_entity.pdbx_description
1 polymer ?
#
loop_
_entity_poly.entity_id
_entity_poly.type
_entity_poly.pdbx_seq_one_letter_code
_entity_poly.pdbx_strand_id
1 'polypeptide(L)'
;PLMNKEVLSVTAMKGNDFITDLTDADHIMVHYADKTKDIFTISPKDSQVKQVKEYSVAELGEVVYTPNMVVKDRADLISAIEGILSPI
;
A
#
# COMPACT_ATOMS: atom_id res chain seq x y z
N PRO A 1 -1.86 -8.94 19.95
CA PRO A 1 -1.24 -7.67 20.41
C PRO A 1 -0.36 -7.10 19.30
N LEU A 2 -0.53 -5.82 18.94
CA LEU A 2 0.42 -5.12 18.10
C LEU A 2 1.80 -5.20 18.76
N MET A 3 2.78 -5.71 18.00
CA MET A 3 4.12 -6.08 18.46
C MET A 3 4.80 -4.90 19.17
N ASN A 4 5.59 -5.15 20.23
CA ASN A 4 6.43 -4.16 20.91
C ASN A 4 7.61 -3.66 20.04
N LYS A 5 7.53 -3.82 18.72
CA LYS A 5 8.59 -3.51 17.76
C LYS A 5 8.28 -2.19 17.08
N GLU A 6 9.30 -1.34 16.96
CA GLU A 6 9.21 -0.12 16.19
C GLU A 6 9.09 -0.44 14.70
N VAL A 7 8.00 0.03 14.08
CA VAL A 7 7.73 -0.13 12.64
C VAL A 7 8.49 0.95 11.86
N LEU A 8 9.28 0.55 10.87
CA LEU A 8 9.95 1.49 9.95
C LEU A 8 9.13 1.75 8.69
N SER A 9 8.52 0.70 8.13
CA SER A 9 7.74 0.81 6.91
C SER A 9 6.70 -0.28 6.79
N VAL A 10 5.60 0.06 6.12
CA VAL A 10 4.57 -0.90 5.70
C VAL A 10 4.43 -0.76 4.18
N THR A 11 4.57 -1.87 3.45
CA THR A 11 4.51 -1.87 1.98
C THR A 11 3.48 -2.88 1.50
N ALA A 12 2.59 -2.47 0.61
CA ALA A 12 1.59 -3.35 0.01
C ALA A 12 2.21 -4.30 -1.03
N MET A 13 1.66 -5.51 -1.11
CA MET A 13 2.11 -6.57 -2.00
C MET A 13 0.95 -7.27 -2.70
N LYS A 14 1.23 -7.78 -3.90
CA LYS A 14 0.40 -8.76 -4.60
C LYS A 14 1.20 -10.05 -4.78
N GLY A 15 0.82 -11.11 -4.07
CA GLY A 15 1.65 -12.30 -3.95
C GLY A 15 3.02 -11.94 -3.36
N ASN A 16 4.08 -12.07 -4.17
CA ASN A 16 5.45 -11.78 -3.74
C ASN A 16 6.01 -10.45 -4.31
N ASP A 17 5.21 -9.71 -5.07
CA ASP A 17 5.61 -8.46 -5.72
C ASP A 17 5.12 -7.26 -4.91
N PHE A 18 5.96 -6.23 -4.76
CA PHE A 18 5.53 -4.96 -4.20
C PHE A 18 4.67 -4.20 -5.21
N ILE A 19 3.58 -3.60 -4.73
CA ILE A 19 2.74 -2.71 -5.55
C ILE A 19 2.91 -1.26 -5.09
N THR A 20 2.89 -0.33 -6.05
CA THR A 20 3.14 1.10 -5.81
C THR A 20 2.10 2.02 -6.43
N ASP A 21 1.02 1.46 -6.99
CA ASP A 21 0.05 2.15 -7.85
C ASP A 21 -1.41 2.02 -7.37
N LEU A 22 -1.63 1.55 -6.13
CA LEU A 22 -2.96 1.23 -5.58
C LEU A 22 -3.75 0.18 -6.37
N THR A 23 -3.09 -0.66 -7.17
CA THR A 23 -3.70 -1.90 -7.66
C THR A 23 -4.09 -2.82 -6.49
N ASP A 24 -4.71 -3.96 -6.79
CA ASP A 24 -5.19 -4.85 -5.73
C ASP A 24 -4.01 -5.48 -4.97
N ALA A 25 -4.04 -5.35 -3.65
CA ALA A 25 -3.09 -5.96 -2.73
C ALA A 25 -3.75 -7.12 -1.99
N ASP A 26 -2.99 -8.16 -1.69
CA ASP A 26 -3.40 -9.26 -0.82
C ASP A 26 -2.51 -9.43 0.41
N HIS A 27 -1.35 -8.75 0.45
CA HIS A 27 -0.49 -8.74 1.64
C HIS A 27 0.05 -7.34 1.94
N ILE A 28 0.47 -7.15 3.20
CA ILE A 28 1.38 -6.08 3.59
C ILE A 28 2.64 -6.68 4.22
N MET A 29 3.80 -6.11 3.89
CA MET A 29 5.04 -6.39 4.60
C MET A 29 5.29 -5.27 5.60
N VAL A 30 5.43 -5.62 6.88
CA VAL A 30 5.83 -4.72 7.95
C VAL A 30 7.31 -4.95 8.24
N HIS A 31 8.15 -3.94 8.00
CA HIS A 31 9.58 -3.99 8.29
C HIS A 31 9.85 -3.20 9.58
N TYR A 32 10.56 -3.83 10.50
CA TYR A 32 10.81 -3.29 11.84
C TYR A 32 12.25 -2.77 12.01
N ALA A 33 12.47 -1.92 13.01
CA ALA A 33 13.78 -1.37 13.32
C ALA A 33 14.84 -2.43 13.71
N ASP A 34 14.40 -3.58 14.22
CA ASP A 34 15.25 -4.73 14.54
C ASP A 34 15.65 -5.57 13.31
N LYS A 35 15.32 -5.11 12.09
CA LYS A 35 15.56 -5.75 10.79
C LYS A 35 14.74 -7.01 10.52
N THR A 36 13.82 -7.37 11.41
CA THR A 36 12.84 -8.43 11.14
C THR A 36 11.70 -7.89 10.29
N LYS A 37 10.94 -8.80 9.71
CA LYS A 37 9.74 -8.47 8.93
C LYS A 37 8.65 -9.50 9.18
N ASP A 38 7.42 -9.03 9.16
CA ASP A 38 6.22 -9.86 9.11
C ASP A 38 5.49 -9.58 7.80
N ILE A 39 4.78 -10.59 7.29
CA ILE A 39 3.87 -10.46 6.16
C ILE A 39 2.49 -10.80 6.69
N PHE A 40 1.54 -9.89 6.51
CA PHE A 40 0.16 -10.06 6.93
C PHE A 40 -0.75 -10.16 5.72
N THR A 41 -1.78 -10.99 5.84
CA THR A 41 -2.83 -11.09 4.83
C THR A 41 -3.79 -9.93 4.97
N ILE A 42 -4.13 -9.29 3.86
CA ILE A 42 -5.11 -8.21 3.83
C ILE A 42 -6.27 -8.50 2.90
N SER A 43 -7.44 -7.97 3.24
CA SER A 43 -8.63 -8.07 2.40
C SER A 43 -9.28 -6.69 2.23
N PRO A 44 -9.85 -6.39 1.04
CA PRO A 44 -10.52 -5.11 0.80
C PRO A 44 -11.59 -4.84 1.85
N LYS A 45 -11.67 -3.59 2.29
CA LYS A 45 -12.68 -3.07 3.20
C LYS A 45 -13.31 -1.82 2.59
N ASP A 46 -14.63 -1.67 2.79
CA ASP A 46 -15.31 -0.45 2.38
C ASP A 46 -14.74 0.76 3.12
N SER A 47 -14.17 1.68 2.35
CA SER A 47 -13.57 2.90 2.86
C SER A 47 -14.64 3.97 3.12
N GLN A 48 -14.57 4.60 4.28
CA GLN A 48 -15.42 5.75 4.64
C GLN A 48 -14.90 7.06 4.03
N VAL A 49 -13.70 7.06 3.46
CA VAL A 49 -13.03 8.23 2.90
C VAL A 49 -12.89 8.08 1.39
N LYS A 50 -13.38 9.08 0.65
CA LYS A 50 -13.27 9.10 -0.81
C LYS A 50 -11.79 9.06 -1.22
N GLN A 51 -11.48 8.27 -2.24
CA GLN A 51 -10.15 8.17 -2.89
C GLN A 51 -9.05 7.48 -2.09
N VAL A 52 -9.34 6.79 -0.98
CA VAL A 52 -8.38 5.89 -0.33
C VAL A 52 -8.95 4.48 -0.28
N LYS A 53 -8.09 3.49 -0.53
CA LYS A 53 -8.41 2.09 -0.29
C LYS A 53 -8.15 1.77 1.17
N GLU A 54 -9.03 0.99 1.78
CA GLU A 54 -8.84 0.46 3.12
C GLU A 54 -8.84 -1.06 3.07
N TYR A 55 -8.09 -1.68 3.98
CA TYR A 55 -7.98 -3.12 4.07
C TYR A 55 -8.04 -3.58 5.51
N SER A 56 -8.76 -4.68 5.75
CA SER A 56 -8.67 -5.40 7.02
C SER A 56 -7.37 -6.21 7.07
N VAL A 57 -6.73 -6.29 8.24
CA VAL A 57 -5.53 -7.12 8.46
C VAL A 57 -5.91 -8.36 9.25
N ALA A 58 -5.87 -9.52 8.62
CA ALA A 58 -6.49 -10.75 9.15
C ALA A 58 -5.96 -11.16 10.53
N GLU A 59 -4.65 -11.04 10.74
CA GLU A 59 -3.97 -11.51 11.93
C GLU A 59 -3.94 -10.49 13.09
N LEU A 60 -4.41 -9.25 12.85
CA LEU A 60 -4.33 -8.13 13.80
C LEU A 60 -5.69 -7.66 14.32
N GLY A 61 -6.77 -8.40 14.05
CA GLY A 61 -8.11 -8.09 14.57
C GLY A 61 -8.71 -6.85 13.90
N GLU A 62 -8.97 -5.80 14.69
CA GLU A 62 -9.65 -4.58 14.21
C GLU A 62 -8.71 -3.58 13.48
N VAL A 63 -7.43 -3.91 13.37
CA VAL A 63 -6.45 -3.05 12.68
C VAL A 63 -6.81 -2.94 11.20
N VAL A 64 -6.86 -1.70 10.72
CA VAL A 64 -7.07 -1.35 9.31
C VAL A 64 -5.77 -0.82 8.74
N TYR A 65 -5.43 -1.30 7.54
CA TYR A 65 -4.37 -0.75 6.73
C TYR A 65 -4.94 0.19 5.67
N THR A 66 -4.44 1.42 5.66
CA THR A 66 -4.72 2.42 4.62
C THR A 66 -3.39 2.83 4.01
N PRO A 67 -3.14 2.57 2.72
CA PRO A 67 -1.93 3.03 2.06
C PRO A 67 -1.80 4.55 2.17
N ASN A 68 -0.58 5.05 2.37
CA ASN A 68 -0.30 6.50 2.35
C ASN A 68 -0.27 7.05 0.91
N MET A 69 -1.30 6.73 0.13
CA MET A 69 -1.50 7.23 -1.22
C MET A 69 -2.99 7.45 -1.48
N VAL A 70 -3.29 8.42 -2.33
CA VAL A 70 -4.66 8.75 -2.75
C VAL A 70 -4.85 8.30 -4.20
N VAL A 71 -5.98 7.67 -4.49
CA VAL A 71 -6.44 7.35 -5.84
C VAL A 71 -6.67 8.66 -6.58
N LYS A 72 -5.78 8.96 -7.53
CA LYS A 72 -5.85 10.15 -8.37
C LYS A 72 -5.67 9.74 -9.81
N ASP A 73 -6.48 10.33 -10.69
CA ASP A 73 -6.20 10.27 -12.12
C ASP A 73 -4.94 11.09 -12.40
N ARG A 74 -3.99 10.46 -13.10
CA ARG A 74 -2.70 11.05 -13.47
C ARG A 74 -2.48 11.05 -14.98
N ALA A 75 -3.50 10.69 -15.78
CA ALA A 75 -3.38 10.56 -17.23
C ALA A 75 -2.79 11.83 -17.87
N ASP A 76 -3.35 13.00 -17.55
CA ASP A 76 -2.87 14.28 -18.10
C ASP A 76 -1.40 14.57 -17.74
N LEU A 77 -1.00 14.26 -16.50
CA LEU A 77 0.37 14.44 -16.06
C LEU A 77 1.33 13.50 -16.79
N ILE A 78 0.92 12.25 -16.98
CA ILE A 78 1.70 11.25 -17.72
C ILE A 78 1.85 11.70 -19.17
N SER A 79 0.77 12.05 -19.85
CA SER A 79 0.81 12.51 -21.25
C SER A 79 1.67 13.77 -21.44
N ALA A 80 1.61 14.71 -20.49
CA ALA A 80 2.46 15.91 -20.53
C ALA A 80 3.95 15.56 -20.41
N ILE A 81 4.31 14.63 -19.52
CA ILE A 81 5.69 14.17 -19.33
C ILE A 81 6.17 13.37 -20.56
N GLU A 82 5.36 12.46 -21.07
CA GLU A 82 5.67 11.69 -22.29
C GLU A 82 5.93 12.61 -23.49
N GLY A 83 5.16 13.69 -23.64
CA GLY A 83 5.39 14.69 -24.68
C GLY A 83 6.78 15.33 -24.59
N ILE A 84 7.27 15.63 -23.37
CA ILE A 84 8.62 16.20 -23.14
C ILE A 84 9.71 15.16 -23.41
N LEU A 85 9.48 13.89 -23.08
CA LEU A 85 10.47 12.82 -23.20
C LEU A 85 10.54 12.21 -24.61
N SER A 86 9.48 12.31 -25.40
CA SER A 86 9.37 11.71 -26.74
C SER A 86 10.38 12.16 -27.81
N PRO A 87 11.03 13.35 -27.75
CA PRO A 87 12.05 13.75 -28.71
C PRO A 87 13.51 13.62 -28.21
N ILE A 88 13.79 12.79 -27.21
CA ILE A 88 15.18 12.47 -26.78
C ILE A 88 15.73 11.26 -27.54
#